data_AF-A0A2W5ST05-F1
#
_entry.id   AF-A0A2W5ST05-F1
#
_cell.length_a   1.000
_cell.length_b   1.000
_cell.length_c   1.000
_cell.angle_alpha   90.00
_cell.angle_beta   90.00
_cell.angle_gamma   90.00
#
_symmetry.space_group_name_H-M   'P 1'
#
loop_
_entity.id
_entity.type
_entity.pdbx_description
1 polymer ?
#
loop_
_entity_poly.entity_id
_entity_poly.type
_entity_poly.pdbx_seq_one_letter_code
_entity_poly.pdbx_strand_id
1 'polypeptide(L)'
;AFSIDLLKAVHPRGRSTFANVTRVATPDARTAVIVCPPSLALKWRDEMREKFGLEFTIVNSELMAEVRRTHGLQANPFQIFPRVIVSMAWLPQVRAQRLLRDVYTQTGNPKTGSRYAFDVLVVDEAHHVAPSSPSAIAGGRGYAVDTQRTVAVRELAEKCEHRLFLSATPHNGHPESFTALMEMIDPRRFARGANLDSTALKDVTVRRLKTDLTGKGFKKRKVSMIPFDPADDEQRMFALLDEIVTRSAKLNGTKPTGDIVTMLLKKRFLSSPFAFGMTLSNYLASKAGRGLSEDEYDDIFGEGQSDEEEGLWEQDESEKLRESKQSDPLSAAEPGQLETLANWGLGYESRADSRLDQLIRFLDGVCRPDGKLWSNERIVVFTEYAHTVEWLTRVLRQKGYNDDRLAVIQGSTPPEEREYIRSQFTADPSKEPV
;
A
#
# COMPACT_ATOMS: atom_id res chain seq x y z
N ALA A 1 16.94 -0.37 22.72
CA ALA A 1 18.09 -0.82 23.53
C ALA A 1 19.33 0.00 23.15
N PHE A 2 19.87 0.82 24.06
CA PHE A 2 21.09 1.59 23.79
C PHE A 2 22.34 0.70 23.92
N SER A 3 23.38 0.97 23.13
CA SER A 3 24.67 0.29 23.33
C SER A 3 25.27 0.67 24.69
N ILE A 4 26.04 -0.24 25.29
CA ILE A 4 26.79 0.03 26.52
C ILE A 4 27.67 1.28 26.37
N ASP A 5 28.27 1.46 25.19
CA ASP A 5 29.14 2.60 24.90
C ASP A 5 28.36 3.91 24.88
N LEU A 6 27.12 3.89 24.39
CA LEU A 6 26.24 5.04 24.44
C LEU A 6 25.85 5.36 25.90
N LEU A 7 25.47 4.35 26.69
CA LEU A 7 25.15 4.55 28.12
C LEU A 7 26.33 5.08 28.95
N LYS A 8 27.55 4.66 28.63
CA LYS A 8 28.79 5.20 29.21
C LYS A 8 29.01 6.68 28.86
N ALA A 9 28.56 7.12 27.69
CA ALA A 9 28.74 8.47 27.18
C ALA A 9 27.67 9.46 27.70
N VAL A 10 26.39 9.06 27.79
CA VAL A 10 25.29 9.97 28.17
C VAL A 10 25.01 10.02 29.67
N HIS A 11 25.47 9.05 30.45
CA HIS A 11 25.20 9.05 31.90
C HIS A 11 26.13 10.03 32.64
N PRO A 12 25.62 10.93 33.49
CA PRO A 12 26.41 11.98 34.17
C PRO A 12 27.59 11.48 35.02
N ARG A 13 27.62 10.18 35.34
CA ARG A 13 28.67 9.47 36.10
C ARG A 13 29.31 8.30 35.32
N GLY A 14 29.08 8.25 34.00
CA GLY A 14 29.03 7.04 33.17
C GLY A 14 30.30 6.22 32.97
N ARG A 15 31.50 6.69 33.34
CA ARG A 15 32.71 5.86 33.24
C ARG A 15 32.90 4.89 34.41
N SER A 16 32.62 5.32 35.64
CA SER A 16 32.81 4.45 36.82
C SER A 16 31.59 3.56 37.08
N THR A 17 30.37 4.06 36.84
CA THR A 17 29.13 3.31 37.09
C THR A 17 28.98 2.07 36.18
N PHE A 18 29.52 2.11 34.96
CA PHE A 18 29.40 1.03 33.98
C PHE A 18 30.74 0.34 33.66
N ALA A 19 31.77 0.56 34.49
CA ALA A 19 33.12 0.02 34.27
C ALA A 19 33.15 -1.52 34.17
N ASN A 20 32.24 -2.18 34.90
CA ASN A 20 32.16 -3.65 34.96
C ASN A 20 30.99 -4.24 34.15
N VAL A 21 30.27 -3.41 33.38
CA VAL A 21 29.16 -3.90 32.54
C VAL A 21 29.73 -4.39 31.20
N THR A 22 29.86 -5.71 31.08
CA THR A 22 30.38 -6.41 29.88
C THR A 22 29.28 -6.79 28.89
N ARG A 23 28.03 -6.93 29.35
CA ARG A 23 26.82 -7.05 28.51
C ARG A 23 25.64 -6.36 29.17
N VAL A 24 24.80 -5.71 28.37
CA VAL A 24 23.43 -5.37 28.76
C VAL A 24 22.59 -6.51 28.24
N ALA A 25 22.11 -7.36 29.14
CA ALA A 25 21.04 -8.27 28.79
C ALA A 25 19.78 -7.41 28.66
N THR A 26 19.41 -7.03 27.45
CA THR A 26 18.02 -6.68 27.21
C THR A 26 17.24 -7.98 27.31
N PRO A 27 16.36 -8.16 28.30
CA PRO A 27 15.46 -9.30 28.27
C PRO A 27 14.75 -9.33 26.92
N ASP A 28 14.58 -10.50 26.33
CA ASP A 28 13.74 -10.65 25.15
C ASP A 28 12.39 -10.00 25.46
N ALA A 29 11.86 -9.22 24.52
CA ALA A 29 10.55 -8.62 24.67
C ALA A 29 9.55 -9.74 25.01
N ARG A 30 8.98 -9.67 26.21
CA ARG A 30 8.06 -10.69 26.70
C ARG A 30 6.75 -10.59 25.93
N THR A 31 6.37 -9.39 25.52
CA THR A 31 5.22 -9.15 24.64
C THR A 31 5.56 -8.25 23.45
N ALA A 32 5.05 -8.60 22.27
CA ALA A 32 5.28 -7.83 21.06
C ALA A 32 4.05 -7.85 20.14
N VAL A 33 3.82 -6.74 19.47
CA VAL A 33 2.80 -6.61 18.42
C VAL A 33 3.46 -6.12 17.14
N ILE A 34 3.24 -6.86 16.06
CA ILE A 34 3.64 -6.47 14.70
C ILE A 34 2.36 -6.05 13.97
N VAL A 35 2.34 -4.83 13.45
CA VAL A 35 1.29 -4.31 12.57
C VAL A 35 1.86 -4.25 11.16
N CYS A 36 1.25 -4.95 10.20
CA CYS A 36 1.75 -5.04 8.82
C CYS A 36 0.60 -5.11 7.82
N PRO A 37 0.85 -4.96 6.50
CA PRO A 37 -0.13 -5.31 5.47
C PRO A 37 -0.62 -6.76 5.66
N PRO A 38 -1.91 -7.07 5.40
CA PRO A 38 -2.42 -8.45 5.39
C PRO A 38 -1.53 -9.45 4.65
N SER A 39 -1.05 -9.07 3.47
CA SER A 39 -0.14 -9.85 2.62
C SER A 39 1.15 -10.29 3.32
N LEU A 40 1.70 -9.43 4.18
CA LEU A 40 2.98 -9.70 4.85
C LEU A 40 2.84 -10.49 6.15
N ALA A 41 1.62 -10.74 6.65
CA ALA A 41 1.42 -11.34 7.97
C ALA A 41 2.01 -12.76 8.08
N LEU A 42 1.79 -13.61 7.07
CA LEU A 42 2.36 -14.98 7.04
C LEU A 42 3.88 -14.95 6.94
N LYS A 43 4.41 -14.09 6.06
CA LYS A 43 5.85 -13.89 5.91
C LYS A 43 6.50 -13.43 7.22
N TRP A 44 5.90 -12.47 7.93
CA TRP A 44 6.38 -12.05 9.24
C TRP A 44 6.41 -13.21 10.24
N ARG A 45 5.36 -14.01 10.31
CA ARG A 45 5.32 -15.18 11.20
C ARG A 45 6.45 -16.16 10.89
N ASP A 46 6.62 -16.51 9.62
CA ASP A 46 7.60 -17.52 9.20
C ASP A 46 9.03 -16.98 9.37
N GLU A 47 9.29 -15.73 9.02
CA GLU A 47 10.59 -15.07 9.20
C GLU A 47 10.97 -14.90 10.68
N MET A 48 10.01 -14.55 11.55
CA MET A 48 10.26 -14.47 12.99
C MET A 48 10.59 -15.83 13.60
N ARG A 49 9.95 -16.91 13.12
CA ARG A 49 10.27 -18.28 13.52
C ARG A 49 11.64 -18.72 13.00
N GLU A 50 11.91 -18.54 11.70
CA GLU A 50 13.11 -19.08 11.05
C GLU A 50 14.38 -18.31 11.38
N LYS A 51 14.32 -16.98 11.37
CA LYS A 51 15.51 -16.13 11.60
C LYS A 51 15.76 -15.84 13.07
N PHE A 52 14.70 -15.79 13.90
CA PHE A 52 14.80 -15.36 15.29
C PHE A 52 14.34 -16.41 16.31
N GLY A 53 13.74 -17.52 15.87
CA GLY A 53 13.20 -18.54 16.79
C GLY A 53 12.03 -18.02 17.63
N LEU A 54 11.32 -16.98 17.17
CA LEU A 54 10.22 -16.35 17.91
C LEU A 54 8.88 -16.72 17.28
N GLU A 55 8.05 -17.42 18.04
CA GLU A 55 6.68 -17.76 17.63
C GLU A 55 5.75 -16.56 17.79
N PHE A 56 5.14 -16.14 16.68
CA PHE A 56 4.12 -15.09 16.60
C PHE A 56 2.78 -15.66 16.15
N THR A 57 1.70 -15.21 16.78
CA THR A 57 0.33 -15.63 16.42
C THR A 57 -0.36 -14.55 15.61
N ILE A 58 -0.88 -14.88 14.43
CA ILE A 58 -1.65 -13.94 13.59
C ILE A 58 -3.05 -13.81 14.16
N VAL A 59 -3.41 -12.62 14.64
CA VAL A 59 -4.74 -12.34 15.19
C VAL A 59 -5.66 -11.83 14.08
N ASN A 60 -6.65 -12.65 13.74
CA ASN A 60 -7.69 -12.36 12.75
C ASN A 60 -9.06 -12.89 13.22
N SER A 61 -10.09 -12.73 12.38
CA SER A 61 -11.44 -13.20 12.68
C SER A 61 -11.54 -14.73 12.86
N GLU A 62 -10.71 -15.51 12.18
CA GLU A 62 -10.69 -16.98 12.26
C GLU A 62 -10.10 -17.46 13.58
N LEU A 63 -8.90 -16.98 13.94
CA LEU A 63 -8.29 -17.25 15.24
C LEU A 63 -9.24 -16.85 16.37
N MET A 64 -9.97 -15.75 16.18
CA MET A 64 -10.94 -15.31 17.18
C MET A 64 -12.07 -16.31 17.39
N ALA A 65 -12.59 -16.91 16.33
CA ALA A 65 -13.59 -17.97 16.44
C ALA A 65 -13.01 -19.21 17.14
N GLU A 66 -11.76 -19.55 16.87
CA GLU A 66 -11.05 -20.66 17.50
C GLU A 66 -10.82 -20.43 19.01
N VAL A 67 -10.27 -19.27 19.37
CA VAL A 67 -10.00 -18.87 20.76
C VAL A 67 -11.28 -18.85 21.58
N ARG A 68 -12.40 -18.38 21.00
CA ARG A 68 -13.70 -18.43 21.68
C ARG A 68 -14.21 -19.84 21.93
N ARG A 69 -13.95 -20.76 21.00
CA ARG A 69 -14.35 -22.17 21.12
C ARG A 69 -13.53 -22.89 22.19
N THR A 70 -12.24 -22.59 22.28
CA THR A 70 -11.26 -23.30 23.11
C THR A 70 -11.12 -22.69 24.52
N HIS A 71 -11.19 -21.37 24.64
CA HIS A 71 -10.93 -20.62 25.88
C HIS A 71 -12.17 -19.86 26.39
N GLY A 72 -13.31 -19.96 25.70
CA GLY A 72 -14.59 -19.36 26.08
C GLY A 72 -14.88 -18.01 25.43
N LEU A 73 -16.14 -17.56 25.53
CA LEU A 73 -16.65 -16.39 24.78
C LEU A 73 -15.95 -15.06 25.11
N GLN A 74 -15.36 -14.94 26.31
CA GLN A 74 -14.67 -13.73 26.79
C GLN A 74 -13.15 -13.80 26.58
N ALA A 75 -12.64 -14.84 25.93
CA ALA A 75 -11.21 -15.00 25.70
C ALA A 75 -10.69 -13.93 24.72
N ASN A 76 -9.60 -13.27 25.14
CA ASN A 76 -8.95 -12.22 24.35
C ASN A 76 -7.58 -12.72 23.86
N PRO A 77 -7.38 -12.90 22.54
CA PRO A 77 -6.13 -13.43 21.99
C PRO A 77 -4.92 -12.54 22.32
N PHE A 78 -5.12 -11.23 22.47
CA PHE A 78 -4.04 -10.29 22.85
C PHE A 78 -3.52 -10.49 24.27
N GLN A 79 -4.27 -11.20 25.13
CA GLN A 79 -3.85 -11.54 26.49
C GLN A 79 -3.32 -12.97 26.59
N ILE A 80 -3.73 -13.84 25.67
CA ILE A 80 -3.33 -15.26 25.63
C ILE A 80 -1.97 -15.41 24.96
N PHE A 81 -1.77 -14.72 23.83
CA PHE A 81 -0.55 -14.82 23.05
C PHE A 81 0.38 -13.65 23.35
N PRO A 82 1.63 -13.90 23.79
CA PRO A 82 2.56 -12.83 24.12
C PRO A 82 3.00 -12.03 22.88
N ARG A 83 3.09 -12.70 21.73
CA ARG A 83 3.63 -12.15 20.48
C ARG A 83 2.60 -12.32 19.38
N VAL A 84 2.09 -11.20 18.87
CA VAL A 84 0.99 -11.19 17.92
C VAL A 84 1.33 -10.42 16.65
N ILE A 85 0.78 -10.86 15.54
CA ILE A 85 0.78 -10.13 14.26
C ILE A 85 -0.67 -9.71 14.00
N VAL A 86 -0.87 -8.45 13.65
CA VAL A 86 -2.16 -7.87 13.35
C VAL A 86 -2.10 -7.16 12.02
N SER A 87 -3.08 -7.40 11.16
CA SER A 87 -3.19 -6.66 9.91
C SER A 87 -3.56 -5.20 10.18
N MET A 88 -2.92 -4.26 9.48
CA MET A 88 -3.28 -2.84 9.52
C MET A 88 -4.71 -2.55 9.03
N ALA A 89 -5.28 -3.42 8.18
CA ALA A 89 -6.66 -3.30 7.71
C ALA A 89 -7.67 -3.81 8.75
N TRP A 90 -7.29 -4.79 9.57
CA TRP A 90 -8.14 -5.33 10.63
C TRP A 90 -8.07 -4.50 11.92
N LEU A 91 -6.91 -3.92 12.21
CA LEU A 91 -6.65 -3.13 13.42
C LEU A 91 -7.69 -2.01 13.69
N PRO A 92 -8.11 -1.17 12.72
CA PRO A 92 -9.10 -0.11 12.98
C PRO A 92 -10.52 -0.64 13.21
N GLN A 93 -10.81 -1.89 12.86
CA GLN A 93 -12.17 -2.42 12.95
C GLN A 93 -12.66 -2.47 14.40
N VAL A 94 -13.96 -2.19 14.60
CA VAL A 94 -14.61 -2.13 15.92
C VAL A 94 -14.31 -3.34 16.80
N ARG A 95 -14.25 -4.54 16.21
CA ARG A 95 -13.96 -5.78 16.93
C ARG A 95 -12.52 -5.80 17.48
N ALA A 96 -11.54 -5.39 16.70
CA ALA A 96 -10.13 -5.31 17.11
C ALA A 96 -9.96 -4.24 18.22
N GLN A 97 -10.52 -3.06 17.99
CA GLN A 97 -10.47 -1.94 18.95
C GLN A 97 -11.10 -2.29 20.30
N ARG A 98 -12.22 -3.03 20.32
CA ARG A 98 -12.83 -3.50 21.57
C ARG A 98 -11.88 -4.41 22.37
N LEU A 99 -11.21 -5.36 21.71
CA LEU A 99 -10.31 -6.29 22.38
C LEU A 99 -9.05 -5.58 22.90
N LEU A 100 -8.51 -4.65 22.12
CA LEU A 100 -7.36 -3.84 22.54
C LEU A 100 -7.71 -2.93 23.72
N ARG A 101 -8.94 -2.39 23.77
CA ARG A 101 -9.41 -1.62 24.92
C ARG A 101 -9.35 -2.43 26.23
N ASP A 102 -9.71 -3.71 26.19
CA ASP A 102 -9.61 -4.60 27.36
C ASP A 102 -8.15 -4.77 27.82
N VAL A 103 -7.19 -4.76 26.88
CA VAL A 103 -5.74 -4.77 27.21
C VAL A 103 -5.31 -3.41 27.75
N TYR A 104 -5.73 -2.31 27.12
CA TYR A 104 -5.34 -0.95 27.50
C TYR A 104 -5.82 -0.58 28.90
N THR A 105 -7.00 -1.04 29.32
CA THR A 105 -7.51 -0.78 30.69
C THR A 105 -6.63 -1.40 31.79
N GLN A 106 -5.82 -2.41 31.45
CA GLN A 106 -4.86 -3.01 32.39
C GLN A 106 -3.56 -2.21 32.50
N THR A 107 -3.29 -1.32 31.53
CA THR A 107 -2.10 -0.46 31.53
C THR A 107 -2.24 0.67 32.54
N GLY A 108 -1.18 0.91 33.31
CA GLY A 108 -1.16 1.98 34.31
C GLY A 108 -1.94 1.69 35.59
N ASN A 109 -2.51 0.49 35.75
CA ASN A 109 -3.09 0.05 37.02
C ASN A 109 -1.94 -0.30 38.00
N PRO A 110 -1.82 0.40 39.15
CA PRO A 110 -0.74 0.15 40.11
C PRO A 110 -0.72 -1.29 40.64
N LYS A 111 -1.86 -2.00 40.59
CA LYS A 111 -2.00 -3.38 41.07
C LYS A 111 -1.46 -4.43 40.10
N THR A 112 -1.46 -4.15 38.80
CA THR A 112 -0.95 -5.09 37.76
C THR A 112 0.53 -4.85 37.46
N GLY A 113 1.06 -3.66 37.79
CA GLY A 113 2.48 -3.31 37.60
C GLY A 113 2.89 -3.09 36.14
N SER A 114 2.02 -3.37 35.16
CA SER A 114 2.31 -3.16 33.74
C SER A 114 1.99 -1.73 33.32
N ARG A 115 3.03 -0.94 33.03
CA ARG A 115 2.88 0.42 32.50
C ARG A 115 2.42 0.40 31.03
N TYR A 116 2.71 -0.67 30.30
CA TYR A 116 2.50 -0.81 28.87
C TYR A 116 1.64 -2.05 28.56
N ALA A 117 0.95 -2.02 27.42
CA ALA A 117 0.19 -3.15 26.88
C ALA A 117 1.12 -4.18 26.23
N PHE A 118 2.13 -3.69 25.50
CA PHE A 118 3.17 -4.48 24.87
C PHE A 118 4.55 -3.86 25.10
N ASP A 119 5.59 -4.69 25.18
CA ASP A 119 6.96 -4.19 25.31
C ASP A 119 7.44 -3.55 24.00
N VAL A 120 7.08 -4.15 22.86
CA VAL A 120 7.51 -3.70 21.52
C VAL A 120 6.34 -3.62 20.54
N LEU A 121 6.21 -2.48 19.87
CA LEU A 121 5.42 -2.31 18.66
C LEU A 121 6.37 -2.26 17.45
N VAL A 122 6.11 -3.11 16.45
CA VAL A 122 6.68 -2.98 15.11
C VAL A 122 5.57 -2.59 14.15
N VAL A 123 5.75 -1.51 13.40
CA VAL A 123 4.84 -1.13 12.30
C VAL A 123 5.61 -1.27 11.01
N ASP A 124 5.21 -2.23 10.18
CA ASP A 124 5.76 -2.42 8.84
C ASP A 124 4.96 -1.60 7.82
N GLU A 125 5.65 -1.16 6.78
CA GLU A 125 5.16 -0.18 5.80
C GLU A 125 4.45 1.01 6.48
N ALA A 126 5.15 1.64 7.43
CA ALA A 126 4.63 2.71 8.27
C ALA A 126 4.13 3.94 7.48
N HIS A 127 4.41 4.04 6.18
CA HIS A 127 3.84 5.07 5.34
C HIS A 127 2.32 4.93 5.17
N HIS A 128 1.76 3.71 5.29
CA HIS A 128 0.32 3.44 5.26
C HIS A 128 -0.46 3.94 6.48
N VAL A 129 0.23 4.22 7.59
CA VAL A 129 -0.40 4.69 8.84
C VAL A 129 -0.24 6.20 9.03
N ALA A 130 0.50 6.86 8.15
CA ALA A 130 0.65 8.30 8.17
C ALA A 130 -0.70 8.96 7.84
N PRO A 131 -1.01 10.12 8.45
CA PRO A 131 -2.21 10.88 8.08
C PRO A 131 -2.23 11.20 6.60
N SER A 132 -3.41 11.14 5.99
CA SER A 132 -3.65 11.56 4.61
C SER A 132 -3.37 13.04 4.44
N SER A 133 -3.02 13.43 3.22
CA SER A 133 -2.69 14.81 2.89
C SER A 133 -3.82 15.76 3.26
N PRO A 134 -3.51 17.00 3.72
CA PRO A 134 -4.54 17.97 4.03
C PRO A 134 -5.43 18.24 2.82
N SER A 135 -6.74 18.14 2.99
CA SER A 135 -7.69 18.62 1.99
C SER A 135 -7.49 20.14 1.83
N ALA A 136 -7.32 20.59 0.59
CA ALA A 136 -7.16 22.01 0.29
C ALA A 136 -8.50 22.73 0.54
N ILE A 137 -8.69 23.24 1.76
CA ILE A 137 -9.82 24.10 2.09
C ILE A 137 -9.67 25.41 1.30
N ALA A 138 -10.74 25.86 0.64
CA ALA A 138 -10.77 27.15 -0.05
C ALA A 138 -10.42 28.28 0.93
N GLY A 139 -9.20 28.82 0.82
CA GLY A 139 -8.71 29.95 1.63
C GLY A 139 -7.62 29.63 2.66
N GLY A 140 -7.09 28.40 2.74
CA GLY A 140 -5.97 28.08 3.63
C GLY A 140 -5.42 26.66 3.45
N ARG A 141 -4.31 26.34 4.15
CA ARG A 141 -3.91 24.93 4.35
C ARG A 141 -4.94 24.29 5.28
N GLY A 142 -5.67 23.28 4.82
CA GLY A 142 -6.48 22.44 5.71
C GLY A 142 -5.59 21.67 6.69
N TYR A 143 -6.20 21.05 7.70
CA TYR A 143 -5.51 20.10 8.56
C TYR A 143 -5.57 18.72 7.92
N ALA A 144 -4.46 17.97 7.94
CA ALA A 144 -4.48 16.55 7.59
C ALA A 144 -5.47 15.80 8.50
N VAL A 145 -6.41 15.07 7.91
CA VAL A 145 -7.39 14.24 8.63
C VAL A 145 -6.74 12.89 8.92
N ASP A 146 -6.87 12.41 10.15
CA ASP A 146 -6.32 11.11 10.53
C ASP A 146 -7.28 10.01 10.07
N THR A 147 -6.76 9.05 9.29
CA THR A 147 -7.52 7.85 8.94
C THR A 147 -7.78 7.02 10.20
N GLN A 148 -8.76 6.10 10.14
CA GLN A 148 -8.99 5.15 11.24
C GLN A 148 -7.73 4.31 11.53
N ARG A 149 -6.92 4.00 10.50
CA ARG A 149 -5.63 3.31 10.66
C ARG A 149 -4.65 4.15 11.46
N THR A 150 -4.49 5.44 11.10
CA THR A 150 -3.64 6.40 11.82
C THR A 150 -4.04 6.50 13.29
N VAL A 151 -5.34 6.65 13.58
CA VAL A 151 -5.84 6.73 14.96
C VAL A 151 -5.54 5.45 15.73
N ALA A 152 -5.88 4.29 15.17
CA ALA A 152 -5.69 2.99 15.82
C ALA A 152 -4.21 2.69 16.13
N VAL A 153 -3.30 3.01 15.21
CA VAL A 153 -1.86 2.80 15.41
C VAL A 153 -1.28 3.81 16.39
N ARG A 154 -1.73 5.06 16.37
CA ARG A 154 -1.34 6.08 17.35
C ARG A 154 -1.71 5.64 18.77
N GLU A 155 -2.95 5.21 18.98
CA GLU A 155 -3.40 4.72 20.28
C GLU A 155 -2.59 3.49 20.75
N LEU A 156 -2.33 2.54 19.85
CA LEU A 156 -1.52 1.37 20.16
C LEU A 156 -0.08 1.76 20.51
N ALA A 157 0.52 2.68 19.76
CA ALA A 157 1.87 3.18 19.99
C ALA A 157 2.00 3.81 21.38
N GLU A 158 1.04 4.62 21.81
CA GLU A 158 1.05 5.22 23.16
C GLU A 158 1.07 4.18 24.28
N LYS A 159 0.48 3.00 24.03
CA LYS A 159 0.42 1.89 24.99
C LYS A 159 1.60 0.92 24.89
N CYS A 160 2.57 1.15 24.00
CA CYS A 160 3.77 0.31 23.87
C CYS A 160 5.02 1.02 24.42
N GLU A 161 5.96 0.26 25.01
CA GLU A 161 7.19 0.84 25.57
C GLU A 161 8.18 1.24 24.47
N HIS A 162 8.43 0.33 23.53
CA HIS A 162 9.34 0.51 22.42
C HIS A 162 8.57 0.48 21.09
N ARG A 163 9.01 1.30 20.14
CA ARG A 163 8.35 1.47 18.83
C ARG A 163 9.40 1.40 17.74
N LEU A 164 9.15 0.57 16.74
CA LEU A 164 9.99 0.40 15.56
C LEU A 164 9.11 0.54 14.32
N PHE A 165 9.30 1.62 13.57
CA PHE A 165 8.56 1.84 12.34
C PHE A 165 9.48 1.54 11.16
N LEU A 166 9.05 0.66 10.28
CA LEU A 166 9.77 0.22 9.09
C LEU A 166 9.06 0.80 7.87
N SER A 167 9.81 1.46 7.00
CA SER A 167 9.30 1.94 5.72
C SER A 167 10.47 2.21 4.78
N ALA A 168 10.33 1.78 3.52
CA ALA A 168 11.26 2.15 2.46
C ALA A 168 11.06 3.62 2.02
N THR A 169 9.85 4.13 2.20
CA THR A 169 9.34 5.42 1.71
C THR A 169 8.54 6.12 2.83
N PRO A 170 9.19 6.61 3.90
CA PRO A 170 8.49 7.12 5.08
C PRO A 170 7.77 8.48 4.83
N HIS A 171 7.90 9.05 3.64
CA HIS A 171 7.31 10.32 3.23
C HIS A 171 6.55 10.14 1.92
N ASN A 172 5.36 10.72 1.87
CA ASN A 172 4.40 10.68 0.76
C ASN A 172 4.29 12.02 0.02
N GLY A 173 5.34 12.84 0.02
CA GLY A 173 5.25 14.23 -0.47
C GLY A 173 4.96 15.26 0.62
N HIS A 174 4.34 14.88 1.73
CA HIS A 174 3.85 15.82 2.75
C HIS A 174 4.67 15.82 4.04
N PRO A 175 5.23 16.97 4.47
CA PRO A 175 5.97 17.07 5.72
C PRO A 175 5.13 16.71 6.95
N GLU A 176 3.85 17.05 6.96
CA GLU A 176 2.95 16.78 8.09
C GLU A 176 2.79 15.28 8.34
N SER A 177 2.59 14.48 7.29
CA SER A 177 2.48 13.02 7.37
C SER A 177 3.75 12.41 7.97
N PHE A 178 4.93 12.89 7.57
CA PHE A 178 6.20 12.43 8.12
C PHE A 178 6.38 12.85 9.60
N THR A 179 6.06 14.10 9.96
CA THR A 179 6.15 14.54 11.37
C THR A 179 5.19 13.79 12.29
N ALA A 180 4.02 13.38 11.80
CA ALA A 180 3.08 12.57 12.57
C ALA A 180 3.63 11.17 12.85
N LEU A 181 4.32 10.53 11.90
CA LEU A 181 5.01 9.26 12.16
C LEU A 181 6.10 9.42 13.21
N MET A 182 6.88 10.51 13.14
CA MET A 182 7.93 10.77 14.13
C MET A 182 7.35 11.04 15.53
N GLU A 183 6.24 11.76 15.61
CA GLU A 183 5.48 11.98 16.85
C GLU A 183 4.99 10.66 17.46
N MET A 184 4.52 9.70 16.65
CA MET A 184 4.14 8.37 17.15
C MET A 184 5.33 7.61 17.74
N ILE A 185 6.54 7.76 17.18
CA ILE A 185 7.75 7.10 17.67
C ILE A 185 8.22 7.74 18.99
N ASP A 186 8.40 9.07 19.00
CA ASP A 186 8.85 9.83 20.16
C ASP A 186 8.09 11.18 20.29
N PRO A 187 6.95 11.20 21.00
CA PRO A 187 6.12 12.40 21.14
C PRO A 187 6.76 13.46 22.04
N ARG A 188 7.92 13.19 22.67
CA ARG A 188 8.66 14.20 23.44
C ARG A 188 9.60 15.02 22.57
N ARG A 189 10.10 14.44 21.49
CA ARG A 189 11.06 15.08 20.57
C ARG A 189 10.39 15.65 19.33
N PHE A 190 9.27 15.07 18.91
CA PHE A 190 8.58 15.44 17.69
C PHE A 190 7.13 15.79 17.98
N ALA A 191 6.64 16.79 17.25
CA ALA A 191 5.25 17.20 17.26
C ALA A 191 4.78 17.35 15.81
N ARG A 192 3.54 16.95 15.54
CA ARG A 192 2.97 17.07 14.20
C ARG A 192 2.98 18.53 13.70
N GLY A 193 3.39 18.72 12.45
CA GLY A 193 3.42 20.04 11.80
C GLY A 193 4.54 20.98 12.29
N ALA A 194 5.31 20.57 13.29
CA ALA A 194 6.48 21.32 13.74
C ALA A 194 7.69 21.12 12.81
N ASN A 195 8.61 22.08 12.83
CA ASN A 195 9.88 21.94 12.12
C ASN A 195 10.70 20.79 12.75
N LEU A 196 11.25 19.93 11.90
CA LEU A 196 12.07 18.80 12.32
C LEU A 196 13.47 19.27 12.72
N ASP A 197 13.89 18.94 13.93
CA ASP A 197 15.30 19.00 14.29
C ASP A 197 16.06 17.84 13.63
N SER A 198 17.00 18.18 12.75
CA SER A 198 17.85 17.22 12.04
C SER A 198 18.71 16.37 12.97
N THR A 199 19.07 16.86 14.16
CA THR A 199 19.87 16.11 15.13
C THR A 199 19.02 15.05 15.81
N ALA A 200 17.87 15.46 16.37
CA ALA A 200 16.89 14.52 16.92
C ALA A 200 16.46 13.47 15.88
N LEU A 201 16.28 13.87 14.61
CA LEU A 201 15.92 12.95 13.54
C LEU A 201 16.98 11.87 13.29
N LYS A 202 18.27 12.23 13.32
CA LYS A 202 19.38 11.27 13.17
C LYS A 202 19.47 10.28 14.32
N ASP A 203 19.06 10.68 15.52
CA ASP A 203 19.04 9.78 16.68
C ASP A 203 17.96 8.69 16.59
N VAL A 204 16.85 8.97 15.90
CA VAL A 204 15.69 8.07 15.84
C VAL A 204 15.54 7.34 14.51
N THR A 205 16.18 7.84 13.43
CA THR A 205 16.11 7.23 12.10
C THR A 205 17.40 6.52 11.73
N VAL A 206 17.26 5.31 11.18
CA VAL A 206 18.37 4.57 10.56
C VAL A 206 18.03 4.38 9.10
N ARG A 207 18.77 5.05 8.22
CA ARG A 207 18.61 4.94 6.77
C ARG A 207 19.94 4.51 6.14
N ARG A 208 19.89 3.48 5.30
CA ARG A 208 21.03 2.98 4.51
C ARG A 208 20.60 2.84 3.06
N LEU A 209 21.45 3.29 2.14
CA LEU A 209 21.26 3.12 0.70
C LEU A 209 22.03 1.90 0.19
N LYS A 210 21.60 1.32 -0.92
CA LYS A 210 22.34 0.23 -1.60
C LYS A 210 23.76 0.66 -1.98
N THR A 211 23.97 1.96 -2.25
CA THR A 211 25.29 2.55 -2.50
C THR A 211 26.21 2.54 -1.30
N ASP A 212 25.66 2.52 -0.08
CA ASP A 212 26.43 2.52 1.16
C ASP A 212 26.94 1.12 1.51
N LEU A 213 26.42 0.08 0.86
CA LEU A 213 26.74 -1.32 1.08
C LEU A 213 27.79 -1.82 0.07
N THR A 214 29.01 -1.29 0.19
CA THR A 214 30.15 -1.71 -0.64
C THR A 214 30.42 -3.21 -0.49
N GLY A 215 30.58 -3.92 -1.62
CA GLY A 215 30.86 -5.37 -1.63
C GLY A 215 29.65 -6.27 -1.86
N LYS A 216 28.42 -5.75 -1.89
CA LYS A 216 27.21 -6.52 -2.24
C LYS A 216 26.93 -6.61 -3.75
N GLY A 217 27.74 -5.97 -4.59
CA GLY A 217 27.65 -6.09 -6.05
C GLY A 217 26.40 -5.45 -6.68
N PHE A 218 25.71 -4.53 -5.99
CA PHE A 218 24.53 -3.85 -6.52
C PHE A 218 24.85 -3.11 -7.83
N LYS A 219 24.06 -3.37 -8.88
CA LYS A 219 24.17 -2.65 -10.16
C LYS A 219 23.61 -1.23 -10.03
N LYS A 220 24.17 -0.31 -10.81
CA LYS A 220 23.65 1.08 -10.87
C LYS A 220 22.29 1.08 -11.58
N ARG A 221 21.29 1.70 -10.94
CA ARG A 221 19.97 1.93 -11.55
C ARG A 221 20.14 2.86 -12.75
N LYS A 222 19.60 2.46 -13.90
CA LYS A 222 19.45 3.31 -15.09
C LYS A 222 17.95 3.57 -15.29
N VAL A 223 17.58 4.82 -15.48
CA VAL A 223 16.20 5.22 -15.74
C VAL A 223 16.15 5.72 -17.17
N SER A 224 15.31 5.09 -17.99
CA SER A 224 15.09 5.44 -19.40
C SER A 224 13.60 5.57 -19.64
N MET A 225 13.21 6.62 -20.37
CA MET A 225 11.82 6.81 -20.79
C MET A 225 11.62 6.16 -22.16
N ILE A 226 10.50 5.48 -22.35
CA ILE A 226 10.05 4.98 -23.66
C ILE A 226 8.97 5.95 -24.15
N PRO A 227 9.29 6.88 -25.07
CA PRO A 227 8.31 7.82 -25.60
C PRO A 227 7.31 7.11 -26.52
N PHE A 228 6.08 7.59 -26.55
CA PHE A 228 5.06 7.20 -27.51
C PHE A 228 4.23 8.41 -27.89
N ASP A 229 3.69 8.41 -29.11
CA ASP A 229 2.77 9.42 -29.60
C ASP A 229 1.39 8.77 -29.73
N PRO A 230 0.33 9.29 -29.07
CA PRO A 230 -1.00 8.71 -29.15
C PRO A 230 -1.62 8.92 -30.54
N ALA A 231 -2.33 7.91 -31.03
CA ALA A 231 -3.04 7.97 -32.30
C ALA A 231 -4.17 9.03 -32.31
N ASP A 232 -4.55 9.49 -33.50
CA ASP A 232 -5.58 10.53 -33.67
C ASP A 232 -6.94 10.14 -33.07
N ASP A 233 -7.30 8.85 -33.06
CA ASP A 233 -8.52 8.38 -32.42
C ASP A 233 -8.42 8.42 -30.90
N GLU A 234 -7.29 7.98 -30.32
CA GLU A 234 -7.03 8.08 -28.88
C GLU A 234 -7.12 9.52 -28.37
N GLN A 235 -6.47 10.46 -29.07
CA GLN A 235 -6.50 11.88 -28.71
C GLN A 235 -7.92 12.46 -28.79
N ARG A 236 -8.67 12.13 -29.85
CA ARG A 236 -10.06 12.61 -30.00
C ARG A 236 -10.97 12.09 -28.90
N MET A 237 -10.84 10.83 -28.52
CA MET A 237 -11.68 10.23 -27.47
C MET A 237 -11.33 10.77 -26.08
N PHE A 238 -10.05 11.03 -25.80
CA PHE A 238 -9.64 11.71 -24.57
C PHE A 238 -10.20 13.13 -24.50
N ALA A 239 -10.11 13.89 -25.60
CA ALA A 239 -10.65 15.24 -25.68
C ALA A 239 -12.16 15.27 -25.46
N LEU A 240 -12.90 14.32 -26.04
CA LEU A 240 -14.34 14.18 -25.83
C LEU A 240 -14.68 13.90 -24.35
N LEU A 241 -13.97 12.97 -23.70
CA LEU A 241 -14.15 12.70 -22.27
C LEU A 241 -13.87 13.94 -21.42
N ASP A 242 -12.76 14.64 -21.69
CA ASP A 242 -12.37 15.85 -20.95
C ASP A 242 -13.39 16.97 -21.11
N GLU A 243 -13.95 17.13 -22.32
CA GLU A 243 -14.99 18.12 -22.59
C GLU A 243 -16.28 17.82 -21.81
N ILE A 244 -16.77 16.57 -21.84
CA ILE A 244 -17.96 16.13 -21.12
C ILE A 244 -17.79 16.37 -19.63
N VAL A 245 -16.67 15.93 -19.07
CA VAL A 245 -16.33 16.12 -17.65
C VAL A 245 -16.31 17.61 -17.29
N THR A 246 -15.64 18.43 -18.10
CA THR A 246 -15.48 19.86 -17.82
C THR A 246 -16.81 20.60 -17.87
N ARG A 247 -17.68 20.25 -18.82
CA ARG A 247 -19.04 20.79 -18.91
C ARG A 247 -19.90 20.30 -17.75
N SER A 248 -19.83 19.02 -17.38
CA SER A 248 -20.62 18.44 -16.28
C SER A 248 -20.27 19.07 -14.94
N ALA A 249 -18.99 19.29 -14.66
CA ALA A 249 -18.55 19.99 -13.45
C ALA A 249 -19.10 21.43 -13.39
N LYS A 250 -19.09 22.17 -14.51
CA LYS A 250 -19.70 23.50 -14.58
C LYS A 250 -21.20 23.47 -14.30
N LEU A 251 -21.93 22.48 -14.83
CA LEU A 251 -23.37 22.30 -14.58
C LEU A 251 -23.66 21.96 -13.12
N ASN A 252 -22.80 21.14 -12.52
CA ASN A 252 -22.94 20.70 -11.13
C ASN A 252 -22.43 21.75 -10.11
N GLY A 253 -21.87 22.87 -10.57
CA GLY A 253 -21.27 23.90 -9.70
C GLY A 253 -20.00 23.43 -8.98
N THR A 254 -19.37 22.36 -9.45
CA THR A 254 -18.16 21.75 -8.88
C THR A 254 -16.93 22.06 -9.73
N LYS A 255 -15.73 21.78 -9.20
CA LYS A 255 -14.50 21.85 -10.00
C LYS A 255 -14.35 20.56 -10.84
N PRO A 256 -13.87 20.63 -12.09
CA PRO A 256 -13.62 19.45 -12.93
C PRO A 256 -12.67 18.42 -12.31
N THR A 257 -11.81 18.85 -11.38
CA THR A 257 -10.86 18.00 -10.66
C THR A 257 -11.37 17.51 -9.31
N GLY A 258 -12.57 17.91 -8.89
CA GLY A 258 -13.11 17.60 -7.55
C GLY A 258 -13.97 16.34 -7.50
N ASP A 259 -14.38 15.80 -8.66
CA ASP A 259 -15.26 14.64 -8.73
C ASP A 259 -14.46 13.34 -8.87
N ILE A 260 -14.65 12.45 -7.90
CA ILE A 260 -14.03 11.12 -7.78
C ILE A 260 -14.20 10.32 -9.07
N VAL A 261 -15.43 10.29 -9.61
CA VAL A 261 -15.78 9.49 -10.78
C VAL A 261 -15.01 9.96 -11.99
N THR A 262 -14.94 11.28 -12.16
CA THR A 262 -14.20 11.92 -13.25
C THR A 262 -12.71 11.54 -13.20
N MET A 263 -12.09 11.63 -12.03
CA MET A 263 -10.68 11.30 -11.87
C MET A 263 -10.42 9.82 -12.17
N LEU A 264 -11.29 8.93 -11.68
CA LEU A 264 -11.21 7.49 -11.94
C LEU A 264 -11.31 7.20 -13.44
N LEU A 265 -12.31 7.77 -14.14
CA LEU A 265 -12.47 7.59 -15.59
C LEU A 265 -11.25 8.07 -16.37
N LYS A 266 -10.68 9.23 -16.01
CA LYS A 266 -9.46 9.75 -16.64
C LYS A 266 -8.25 8.85 -16.38
N LYS A 267 -8.05 8.38 -15.15
CA LYS A 267 -6.95 7.45 -14.82
C LYS A 267 -7.08 6.14 -15.60
N ARG A 268 -8.29 5.56 -15.63
CA ARG A 268 -8.57 4.32 -16.37
C ARG A 268 -8.29 4.50 -17.86
N PHE A 269 -8.69 5.64 -18.44
CA PHE A 269 -8.38 5.99 -19.84
C PHE A 269 -6.87 6.05 -20.09
N LEU A 270 -6.13 6.71 -19.20
CA LEU A 270 -4.67 6.87 -19.33
C LEU A 270 -3.89 5.58 -19.04
N SER A 271 -4.51 4.60 -18.38
CA SER A 271 -3.93 3.27 -18.18
C SER A 271 -4.13 2.37 -19.40
N SER A 272 -5.37 2.18 -19.84
CA SER A 272 -5.67 1.50 -21.11
C SER A 272 -7.08 1.82 -21.62
N PRO A 273 -7.28 1.90 -22.95
CA PRO A 273 -8.61 2.08 -23.54
C PRO A 273 -9.60 0.98 -23.12
N PHE A 274 -9.14 -0.26 -23.00
CA PHE A 274 -9.98 -1.39 -22.59
C PHE A 274 -10.47 -1.27 -21.14
N ALA A 275 -9.57 -0.94 -20.19
CA ALA A 275 -9.97 -0.73 -18.80
C ALA A 275 -10.98 0.42 -18.68
N PHE A 276 -10.78 1.51 -19.42
CA PHE A 276 -11.74 2.60 -19.50
C PHE A 276 -13.10 2.16 -20.04
N GLY A 277 -13.13 1.43 -21.17
CA GLY A 277 -14.36 0.92 -21.77
C GLY A 277 -15.16 0.04 -20.81
N MET A 278 -14.47 -0.85 -20.08
CA MET A 278 -15.07 -1.71 -19.07
C MET A 278 -15.64 -0.90 -17.89
N THR A 279 -14.88 0.05 -17.35
CA THR A 279 -15.34 0.94 -16.26
C THR A 279 -16.56 1.75 -16.69
N LEU A 280 -16.54 2.36 -17.88
CA LEU A 280 -17.64 3.17 -18.37
C LEU A 280 -18.89 2.34 -18.67
N SER A 281 -18.72 1.14 -19.27
CA SER A 281 -19.84 0.22 -19.52
C SER A 281 -20.53 -0.20 -18.21
N ASN A 282 -19.75 -0.54 -17.19
CA ASN A 282 -20.27 -0.87 -15.86
C ASN A 282 -20.98 0.32 -15.19
N TYR A 283 -20.44 1.54 -15.36
CA TYR A 283 -21.07 2.77 -14.88
C TYR A 283 -22.45 3.00 -15.52
N LEU A 284 -22.56 2.79 -16.83
CA LEU A 284 -23.82 2.93 -17.59
C LEU A 284 -24.86 1.85 -17.22
N ALA A 285 -24.41 0.62 -16.97
CA ALA A 285 -25.29 -0.49 -16.63
C ALA A 285 -25.90 -0.41 -15.21
N SER A 286 -25.27 0.35 -14.30
CA SER A 286 -25.64 0.39 -12.88
C SER A 286 -26.76 1.39 -12.58
N LYS A 287 -27.92 0.89 -12.08
CA LYS A 287 -29.03 1.71 -11.55
C LYS A 287 -28.64 2.36 -10.22
N ALA A 288 -29.03 3.62 -10.02
CA ALA A 288 -28.55 4.51 -8.96
C ALA A 288 -28.62 3.97 -7.52
N GLY A 289 -27.51 4.10 -6.78
CA GLY A 289 -27.35 3.84 -5.36
C GLY A 289 -26.70 5.05 -4.64
N ARG A 290 -26.64 4.99 -3.30
CA ARG A 290 -26.51 6.11 -2.34
C ARG A 290 -25.07 6.60 -2.15
N GLY A 291 -24.85 7.92 -2.01
CA GLY A 291 -23.55 8.64 -1.96
C GLY A 291 -22.40 8.03 -1.13
N LEU A 292 -21.15 8.18 -1.62
CA LEU A 292 -19.90 7.90 -0.89
C LEU A 292 -19.61 8.95 0.20
N SER A 293 -18.97 8.50 1.28
CA SER A 293 -18.45 9.35 2.36
C SER A 293 -17.02 9.82 2.10
N GLU A 294 -16.61 10.95 2.70
CA GLU A 294 -15.23 11.47 2.60
C GLU A 294 -14.17 10.50 3.17
N ASP A 295 -14.52 9.65 4.13
CA ASP A 295 -13.60 8.65 4.70
C ASP A 295 -13.26 7.54 3.70
N GLU A 296 -14.15 7.25 2.74
CA GLU A 296 -13.93 6.24 1.69
C GLU A 296 -13.01 6.77 0.57
N TYR A 297 -12.81 8.09 0.49
CA TYR A 297 -11.94 8.74 -0.50
C TYR A 297 -10.47 8.39 -0.29
N ASP A 298 -9.98 8.49 0.95
CA ASP A 298 -8.58 8.22 1.27
C ASP A 298 -8.23 6.73 1.22
N ASP A 299 -9.20 5.85 1.53
CA ASP A 299 -9.01 4.40 1.42
C ASP A 299 -8.93 3.93 -0.04
N ILE A 300 -9.61 4.62 -0.98
CA ILE A 300 -9.56 4.33 -2.42
C ILE A 300 -8.35 4.97 -3.10
N PHE A 301 -8.07 6.25 -2.83
CA PHE A 301 -7.10 7.06 -3.59
C PHE A 301 -5.79 7.33 -2.87
N GLY A 302 -5.63 6.91 -1.61
CA GLY A 302 -4.38 7.06 -0.88
C GLY A 302 -3.26 6.26 -1.55
N GLU A 303 -2.12 6.91 -1.83
CA GLU A 303 -0.86 6.30 -2.33
C GLU A 303 -0.23 5.27 -1.34
N GLY A 304 -1.00 4.81 -0.35
CA GLY A 304 -0.60 3.90 0.70
C GLY A 304 -1.23 2.51 0.54
N GLN A 305 -1.17 1.93 -0.65
CA GLN A 305 -1.55 0.53 -0.86
C GLN A 305 -0.29 -0.33 -0.97
N SER A 306 -0.29 -1.51 -0.36
CA SER A 306 0.78 -2.47 -0.62
C SER A 306 0.60 -3.03 -2.03
N ASP A 307 1.69 -3.16 -2.80
CA ASP A 307 1.74 -3.70 -4.17
C ASP A 307 0.90 -5.00 -4.37
N GLU A 308 0.67 -5.78 -3.31
CA GLU A 308 -0.05 -7.05 -3.35
C GLU A 308 -1.59 -6.95 -3.29
N GLU A 309 -2.14 -5.79 -2.92
CA GLU A 309 -3.58 -5.60 -2.68
C GLU A 309 -4.28 -4.76 -3.77
N GLU A 310 -3.53 -4.02 -4.57
CA GLU A 310 -4.00 -3.05 -5.59
C GLU A 310 -5.06 -3.64 -6.56
N GLY A 311 -5.02 -4.95 -6.84
CA GLY A 311 -6.01 -5.62 -7.70
C GLY A 311 -7.29 -6.17 -7.02
N LEU A 312 -7.34 -6.30 -5.69
CA LEU A 312 -8.54 -6.78 -4.98
C LEU A 312 -9.58 -5.67 -4.78
N TRP A 313 -9.13 -4.42 -4.72
CA TRP A 313 -9.97 -3.25 -4.49
C TRP A 313 -10.70 -2.75 -5.74
N GLU A 314 -10.40 -3.28 -6.94
CA GLU A 314 -11.15 -2.92 -8.17
C GLU A 314 -12.65 -3.21 -8.07
N GLN A 315 -13.03 -4.28 -7.35
CA GLN A 315 -14.43 -4.61 -7.10
C GLN A 315 -15.10 -3.55 -6.20
N ASP A 316 -14.40 -3.13 -5.14
CA ASP A 316 -14.85 -2.12 -4.18
C ASP A 316 -14.92 -0.72 -4.81
N GLU A 317 -13.96 -0.32 -5.65
CA GLU A 317 -13.99 0.93 -6.42
C GLU A 317 -15.21 0.99 -7.36
N SER A 318 -15.51 -0.13 -8.03
CA SER A 318 -16.64 -0.20 -8.95
C SER A 318 -17.99 -0.17 -8.22
N GLU A 319 -18.07 -0.74 -7.02
CA GLU A 319 -19.25 -0.64 -6.14
C GLU A 319 -19.40 0.77 -5.58
N LYS A 320 -18.31 1.40 -5.16
CA LYS A 320 -18.28 2.76 -4.65
C LYS A 320 -18.60 3.81 -5.73
N LEU A 321 -18.18 3.57 -6.97
CA LEU A 321 -18.62 4.33 -8.15
C LEU A 321 -20.15 4.28 -8.35
N ARG A 322 -20.83 3.19 -7.96
CA ARG A 322 -22.29 3.07 -8.01
C ARG A 322 -22.97 3.91 -6.93
N GLU A 323 -22.26 4.11 -5.81
CA GLU A 323 -22.73 4.80 -4.63
C GLU A 323 -22.61 6.33 -4.79
N SER A 324 -21.59 6.88 -5.46
CA SER A 324 -21.35 8.34 -5.51
C SER A 324 -22.39 9.24 -6.23
N LYS A 325 -23.55 8.75 -6.68
CA LYS A 325 -24.53 9.50 -7.53
C LYS A 325 -25.40 10.54 -6.79
N GLN A 326 -24.83 11.47 -5.99
CA GLN A 326 -25.58 12.67 -5.56
C GLN A 326 -25.76 13.69 -6.70
N SER A 327 -24.76 13.82 -7.57
CA SER A 327 -24.80 14.57 -8.84
C SER A 327 -24.20 13.69 -9.93
N ASP A 328 -24.78 13.67 -11.13
CA ASP A 328 -24.22 12.88 -12.23
C ASP A 328 -22.91 13.54 -12.74
N PRO A 329 -21.73 12.91 -12.57
CA PRO A 329 -20.43 13.41 -13.03
C PRO A 329 -20.35 13.61 -14.55
N LEU A 330 -21.25 12.98 -15.30
CA LEU A 330 -21.29 13.01 -16.77
C LEU A 330 -22.58 13.66 -17.29
N SER A 331 -23.22 14.51 -16.48
CA SER A 331 -24.51 15.16 -16.79
C SER A 331 -24.55 15.97 -18.08
N ALA A 332 -23.40 16.44 -18.58
CA ALA A 332 -23.30 17.19 -19.83
C ALA A 332 -23.15 16.32 -21.08
N ALA A 333 -23.10 15.00 -20.95
CA ALA A 333 -22.99 14.09 -22.09
C ALA A 333 -24.22 14.17 -22.98
N GLU A 334 -24.00 14.31 -24.29
CA GLU A 334 -25.08 14.25 -25.28
C GLU A 334 -25.47 12.79 -25.55
N PRO A 335 -26.71 12.53 -26.04
CA PRO A 335 -27.16 11.19 -26.37
C PRO A 335 -26.17 10.46 -27.29
N GLY A 336 -25.72 9.26 -26.89
CA GLY A 336 -24.79 8.44 -27.67
C GLY A 336 -23.30 8.71 -27.43
N GLN A 337 -22.92 9.79 -26.74
CA GLN A 337 -21.50 10.10 -26.50
C GLN A 337 -20.84 9.09 -25.54
N LEU A 338 -21.53 8.71 -24.47
CA LEU A 338 -21.00 7.76 -23.49
C LEU A 338 -20.91 6.35 -24.07
N GLU A 339 -21.90 5.96 -24.88
CA GLU A 339 -21.90 4.70 -25.61
C GLU A 339 -20.77 4.67 -26.65
N THR A 340 -20.51 5.80 -27.32
CA THR A 340 -19.38 5.92 -28.27
C THR A 340 -18.04 5.73 -27.55
N LEU A 341 -17.84 6.39 -26.41
CA LEU A 341 -16.63 6.25 -25.60
C LEU A 341 -16.44 4.82 -25.09
N ALA A 342 -17.50 4.20 -24.57
CA ALA A 342 -17.45 2.84 -24.05
C ALA A 342 -17.13 1.84 -25.16
N ASN A 343 -17.82 1.92 -26.30
CA ASN A 343 -17.60 1.03 -27.44
C ASN A 343 -16.21 1.21 -28.05
N TRP A 344 -15.69 2.44 -28.11
CA TRP A 344 -14.31 2.69 -28.54
C TRP A 344 -13.32 1.99 -27.62
N GLY A 345 -13.45 2.16 -26.30
CA GLY A 345 -12.56 1.52 -25.33
C GLY A 345 -12.62 -0.01 -25.37
N LEU A 346 -13.84 -0.57 -25.40
CA LEU A 346 -14.05 -2.02 -25.52
C LEU A 346 -13.51 -2.58 -26.84
N GLY A 347 -13.48 -1.78 -27.92
CA GLY A 347 -12.88 -2.16 -29.20
C GLY A 347 -11.38 -2.48 -29.13
N TYR A 348 -10.69 -2.09 -28.05
CA TYR A 348 -9.29 -2.44 -27.80
C TYR A 348 -9.09 -3.81 -27.14
N GLU A 349 -10.16 -4.57 -26.81
CA GLU A 349 -10.06 -5.85 -26.09
C GLU A 349 -8.96 -6.79 -26.61
N SER A 350 -8.79 -6.85 -27.93
CA SER A 350 -7.78 -7.68 -28.61
C SER A 350 -6.85 -6.85 -29.53
N ARG A 351 -6.68 -5.56 -29.25
CA ARG A 351 -5.85 -4.66 -30.05
C ARG A 351 -4.95 -3.82 -29.14
N ALA A 352 -3.71 -3.59 -29.58
CA ALA A 352 -2.80 -2.67 -28.91
C ALA A 352 -3.17 -1.21 -29.19
N ASP A 353 -3.03 -0.37 -28.17
CA ASP A 353 -2.98 1.08 -28.31
C ASP A 353 -1.55 1.55 -28.61
N SER A 354 -1.39 2.85 -28.81
CA SER A 354 -0.09 3.46 -29.16
C SER A 354 0.98 3.21 -28.09
N ARG A 355 0.58 3.14 -26.82
CA ARG A 355 1.47 2.88 -25.68
C ARG A 355 1.94 1.42 -25.65
N LEU A 356 1.01 0.48 -25.81
CA LEU A 356 1.29 -0.95 -25.82
C LEU A 356 2.09 -1.34 -27.07
N ASP A 357 1.85 -0.72 -28.22
CA ASP A 357 2.67 -0.94 -29.41
C ASP A 357 4.15 -0.59 -29.16
N GLN A 358 4.43 0.51 -28.45
CA GLN A 358 5.80 0.86 -28.10
C GLN A 358 6.38 -0.06 -27.01
N LEU A 359 5.56 -0.50 -26.05
CA LEU A 359 5.98 -1.52 -25.09
C LEU A 359 6.36 -2.81 -25.79
N ILE A 360 5.53 -3.31 -26.73
CA ILE A 360 5.81 -4.54 -27.49
C ILE A 360 7.13 -4.38 -28.27
N ARG A 361 7.36 -3.25 -28.95
CA ARG A 361 8.63 -2.99 -29.64
C ARG A 361 9.83 -3.04 -28.69
N PHE A 362 9.68 -2.49 -27.49
CA PHE A 362 10.71 -2.54 -26.48
C PHE A 362 10.96 -3.99 -25.99
N LEU A 363 9.89 -4.73 -25.69
CA LEU A 363 9.98 -6.12 -25.26
C LEU A 363 10.61 -7.00 -26.35
N ASP A 364 10.23 -6.84 -27.62
CA ASP A 364 10.84 -7.55 -28.74
C ASP A 364 12.33 -7.22 -28.85
N GLY A 365 12.70 -5.93 -28.74
CA GLY A 365 14.10 -5.51 -28.83
C GLY A 365 15.01 -6.06 -27.72
N VAL A 366 14.45 -6.40 -26.56
CA VAL A 366 15.22 -6.93 -25.41
C VAL A 366 15.13 -8.45 -25.32
N CYS A 367 13.92 -9.00 -25.40
CA CYS A 367 13.64 -10.42 -25.21
C CYS A 367 13.84 -11.24 -26.50
N ARG A 368 13.75 -10.64 -27.69
CA ARG A 368 13.86 -11.36 -28.98
C ARG A 368 14.46 -10.45 -30.07
N PRO A 369 15.72 -9.98 -29.92
CA PRO A 369 16.30 -8.95 -30.78
C PRO A 369 16.46 -9.37 -32.26
N ASP A 370 16.54 -10.66 -32.55
CA ASP A 370 16.62 -11.22 -33.90
C ASP A 370 15.25 -11.66 -34.47
N GLY A 371 14.16 -11.43 -33.71
CA GLY A 371 12.80 -11.83 -34.06
C GLY A 371 12.53 -13.33 -33.99
N LYS A 372 13.51 -14.17 -33.58
CA LYS A 372 13.41 -15.63 -33.62
C LYS A 372 13.78 -16.31 -32.32
N LEU A 373 14.87 -15.90 -31.69
CA LEU A 373 15.43 -16.53 -30.49
C LEU A 373 15.17 -15.65 -29.28
N TRP A 374 14.72 -16.29 -28.21
CA TRP A 374 14.54 -15.64 -26.91
C TRP A 374 15.89 -15.40 -26.25
N SER A 375 16.10 -14.20 -25.72
CA SER A 375 17.22 -13.89 -24.84
C SER A 375 16.95 -14.39 -23.41
N ASN A 376 17.98 -14.36 -22.57
CA ASN A 376 17.85 -14.66 -21.14
C ASN A 376 17.54 -13.39 -20.31
N GLU A 377 17.22 -12.27 -20.96
CA GLU A 377 16.84 -11.04 -20.28
C GLU A 377 15.37 -11.12 -19.86
N ARG A 378 15.11 -10.81 -18.59
CA ARG A 378 13.77 -10.81 -18.01
C ARG A 378 13.28 -9.39 -17.77
N ILE A 379 11.99 -9.18 -18.01
CA ILE A 379 11.35 -7.87 -17.85
C ILE A 379 10.15 -8.04 -16.93
N VAL A 380 10.02 -7.13 -15.97
CA VAL A 380 8.83 -7.01 -15.12
C VAL A 380 8.07 -5.78 -15.58
N VAL A 381 6.80 -5.96 -15.94
CA VAL A 381 5.89 -4.88 -16.34
C VAL A 381 4.90 -4.65 -15.19
N PHE A 382 4.83 -3.42 -14.70
CA PHE A 382 3.89 -3.01 -13.65
C PHE A 382 2.75 -2.19 -14.25
N THR A 383 1.54 -2.42 -13.77
CA THR A 383 0.34 -1.63 -14.07
C THR A 383 -0.57 -1.65 -12.84
N GLU A 384 -1.33 -0.57 -12.66
CA GLU A 384 -2.21 -0.34 -11.50
C GLU A 384 -3.48 -1.20 -11.57
N TYR A 385 -4.00 -1.49 -12.77
CA TYR A 385 -5.36 -2.03 -12.93
C TYR A 385 -5.39 -3.45 -13.49
N ALA A 386 -6.19 -4.34 -12.89
CA ALA A 386 -6.35 -5.74 -13.31
C ALA A 386 -6.98 -5.85 -14.71
N HIS A 387 -7.97 -5.02 -15.06
CA HIS A 387 -8.46 -4.96 -16.45
C HIS A 387 -7.35 -4.58 -17.46
N THR A 388 -6.37 -3.77 -17.04
CA THR A 388 -5.21 -3.46 -17.88
C THR A 388 -4.27 -4.67 -17.96
N VAL A 389 -4.02 -5.38 -16.86
CA VAL A 389 -3.26 -6.65 -16.85
C VAL A 389 -3.87 -7.69 -17.79
N GLU A 390 -5.18 -7.91 -17.73
CA GLU A 390 -5.88 -8.87 -18.57
C GLU A 390 -5.76 -8.52 -20.05
N TRP A 391 -5.97 -7.25 -20.39
CA TRP A 391 -5.79 -6.75 -21.76
C TRP A 391 -4.35 -6.89 -22.26
N LEU A 392 -3.37 -6.44 -21.47
CA LEU A 392 -1.95 -6.59 -21.78
C LEU A 392 -1.61 -8.06 -22.04
N THR A 393 -2.03 -8.96 -21.15
CA THR A 393 -1.80 -10.40 -21.27
C THR A 393 -2.40 -10.96 -22.55
N ARG A 394 -3.63 -10.59 -22.88
CA ARG A 394 -4.31 -11.04 -24.10
C ARG A 394 -3.55 -10.60 -25.36
N VAL A 395 -3.17 -9.33 -25.44
CA VAL A 395 -2.46 -8.77 -26.60
C VAL A 395 -1.04 -9.34 -26.71
N LEU A 396 -0.31 -9.47 -25.60
CA LEU A 396 1.04 -10.06 -25.58
C LEU A 396 1.01 -11.52 -26.04
N ARG A 397 0.03 -12.32 -25.59
CA ARG A 397 -0.16 -13.69 -26.07
C ARG A 397 -0.38 -13.75 -27.58
N GLN A 398 -1.18 -12.83 -28.14
CA GLN A 398 -1.37 -12.74 -29.60
C GLN A 398 -0.08 -12.36 -30.36
N LYS A 399 0.86 -11.68 -29.70
CA LYS A 399 2.19 -11.34 -30.26
C LYS A 399 3.24 -12.44 -30.06
N GLY A 400 2.85 -13.57 -29.47
CA GLY A 400 3.71 -14.75 -29.29
C GLY A 400 4.40 -14.84 -27.94
N TYR A 401 4.02 -14.02 -26.96
CA TYR A 401 4.40 -14.21 -25.55
C TYR A 401 3.45 -15.25 -24.93
N ASN A 402 3.77 -16.52 -25.17
CA ASN A 402 3.03 -17.68 -24.67
C ASN A 402 3.24 -17.89 -23.17
N ASP A 403 2.50 -18.84 -22.58
CA ASP A 403 2.50 -19.11 -21.13
C ASP A 403 3.88 -19.55 -20.59
N ASP A 404 4.79 -20.01 -21.47
CA ASP A 404 6.18 -20.32 -21.11
C ASP A 404 7.07 -19.06 -20.98
N ARG A 405 6.59 -17.89 -21.42
CA ARG A 405 7.36 -16.63 -21.53
C ARG A 405 6.70 -15.44 -20.84
N LEU A 406 5.50 -15.64 -20.31
CA LEU A 406 4.70 -14.62 -19.66
C LEU A 406 3.98 -15.23 -18.47
N ALA A 407 4.31 -14.75 -17.28
CA ALA A 407 3.56 -15.02 -16.06
C ALA A 407 2.95 -13.73 -15.52
N VAL A 408 1.84 -13.87 -14.79
CA VAL A 408 1.04 -12.75 -14.30
C VAL A 408 0.79 -12.91 -12.81
N ILE A 409 1.09 -11.86 -12.04
CA ILE A 409 0.71 -11.75 -10.64
C ILE A 409 -0.24 -10.56 -10.51
N GLN A 410 -1.41 -10.77 -9.93
CA GLN A 410 -2.38 -9.74 -9.62
C GLN A 410 -3.01 -9.97 -8.23
N GLY A 411 -3.83 -9.02 -7.77
CA GLY A 411 -4.48 -9.06 -6.45
C GLY A 411 -5.27 -10.35 -6.18
N SER A 412 -5.88 -10.94 -7.22
CA SER A 412 -6.65 -12.19 -7.13
C SER A 412 -5.80 -13.47 -7.25
N THR A 413 -4.51 -13.38 -7.59
CA THR A 413 -3.64 -14.56 -7.71
C THR A 413 -3.44 -15.22 -6.34
N PRO A 414 -3.75 -16.52 -6.18
CA PRO A 414 -3.56 -17.24 -4.92
C PRO A 414 -2.10 -17.18 -4.40
N PRO A 415 -1.88 -17.14 -3.07
CA PRO A 415 -0.54 -17.04 -2.50
C PRO A 415 0.43 -18.15 -2.95
N GLU A 416 -0.05 -19.39 -3.08
CA GLU A 416 0.76 -20.53 -3.55
C GLU A 416 1.22 -20.34 -5.00
N GLU A 417 0.33 -19.83 -5.85
CA GLU A 417 0.62 -19.54 -7.26
C GLU A 417 1.60 -18.35 -7.39
N ARG A 418 1.44 -17.31 -6.56
CA ARG A 418 2.41 -16.19 -6.51
C ARG A 418 3.81 -16.68 -6.15
N GLU A 419 3.92 -17.54 -5.15
CA GLU A 419 5.21 -18.11 -4.74
C GLU A 419 5.82 -18.96 -5.87
N TYR A 420 5.00 -19.77 -6.52
CA TYR A 420 5.41 -20.58 -7.66
C TYR A 420 5.96 -19.71 -8.80
N ILE A 421 5.21 -18.71 -9.25
CA ILE A 421 5.65 -17.76 -10.29
C ILE A 421 6.96 -17.06 -9.88
N ARG A 422 7.05 -16.59 -8.64
CA ARG A 422 8.26 -15.95 -8.12
C ARG A 422 9.47 -16.89 -8.16
N SER A 423 9.26 -18.17 -7.82
CA SER A 423 10.32 -19.19 -7.85
C SER A 423 10.81 -19.46 -9.27
N GLN A 424 9.89 -19.58 -10.24
CA GLN A 424 10.23 -19.74 -11.66
C GLN A 424 11.01 -18.52 -12.17
N PHE A 425 10.52 -17.31 -11.89
CA PHE A 425 11.15 -16.07 -12.31
C PHE A 425 12.50 -15.78 -11.64
N THR A 426 12.82 -16.45 -10.53
CA THR A 426 14.12 -16.31 -9.85
C THR A 426 15.11 -17.43 -10.23
N ALA A 427 14.62 -18.56 -10.74
CA ALA A 427 15.45 -19.66 -11.23
C ALA A 427 16.25 -19.26 -12.48
N ASP A 428 17.28 -20.05 -12.81
CA ASP A 428 18.12 -19.80 -13.98
C ASP A 428 17.26 -19.76 -15.27
N PRO A 429 17.38 -18.72 -16.12
CA PRO A 429 16.56 -18.55 -17.32
C PRO A 429 16.75 -19.68 -18.36
N SER A 430 17.84 -20.45 -18.26
CA SER A 430 18.01 -21.66 -19.09
C SER A 430 17.12 -22.82 -18.68
N LYS A 431 16.57 -22.80 -17.45
CA LYS A 431 15.70 -23.84 -16.90
C LYS A 431 14.25 -23.40 -16.86
N GLU A 432 14.02 -22.16 -16.42
CA GLU A 432 12.69 -21.55 -16.31
C GLU A 432 12.60 -20.38 -17.31
N PRO A 433 11.96 -20.58 -18.48
CA PRO A 433 11.98 -19.63 -19.58
C PRO A 433 11.14 -18.35 -19.38
N VAL A 434 10.35 -18.31 -18.31
CA VAL A 434 9.43 -17.23 -17.92
C VAL A 434 10.17 -15.91 -17.65
#